data_AF-A0A1Y3D2J5-F1
#
_entry.id   AF-A0A1Y3D2J5-F1
#
_cell.length_a   1.000
_cell.length_b   1.000
_cell.length_c   1.000
_cell.angle_alpha   90.00
_cell.angle_beta   90.00
_cell.angle_gamma   90.00
#
_symmetry.space_group_name_H-M   'P 1'
#
loop_
_entity.id
_entity.type
_entity.pdbx_description
1 polymer ?
#
loop_
_entity_poly.entity_id
_entity_poly.type
_entity_poly.pdbx_seq_one_letter_code
_entity_poly.pdbx_strand_id
1 'polypeptide(L)'
;MFAVKPHSFLMMVVFSSILGLQACGNSSSDPKDKVEIKAAPKLTNDATAYAKQAWILMNQVEPYVYRKQLNLIEDKVRKPIRKLSMDWRINVKMTDSVTEGKYALCRKALTSLDTWARANLEKGDNILPKQKAYEHDKAQCKDAIDHPALGNTKANNNIF
;
A
#
# COMPACT_ATOMS: atom_id res chain seq x y z
N MET A 1 51.17 -35.93 30.62
CA MET A 1 49.86 -35.99 29.94
C MET A 1 48.79 -35.72 30.99
N PHE A 2 48.16 -34.54 30.98
CA PHE A 2 47.13 -34.17 31.96
C PHE A 2 45.75 -34.33 31.34
N ALA A 3 44.95 -35.22 31.94
CA ALA A 3 43.54 -35.41 31.61
C ALA A 3 42.71 -34.31 32.31
N VAL A 4 42.06 -33.46 31.52
CA VAL A 4 41.14 -32.44 32.03
C VAL A 4 39.70 -32.92 31.84
N LYS A 5 38.94 -33.01 32.94
CA LYS A 5 37.54 -33.45 32.98
C LYS A 5 36.61 -32.44 32.26
N PRO A 6 35.61 -32.90 31.48
CA PRO A 6 34.82 -32.06 30.58
C PRO A 6 33.69 -31.24 31.23
N HIS A 7 33.54 -31.26 32.56
CA HIS A 7 32.42 -30.59 33.24
C HIS A 7 32.67 -29.12 33.62
N SER A 8 33.93 -28.66 33.58
CA SER A 8 34.27 -27.28 33.99
C SER A 8 34.12 -26.25 32.87
N PHE A 9 34.03 -26.68 31.62
CA PHE A 9 33.99 -25.77 30.46
C PHE A 9 32.57 -25.31 30.06
N LEU A 10 31.52 -26.00 30.51
CA LEU A 10 30.14 -25.69 30.13
C LEU A 10 29.56 -24.49 30.92
N MET A 11 30.05 -24.22 32.13
CA MET A 11 29.52 -23.15 32.99
C MET A 11 30.07 -21.75 32.66
N MET A 12 31.19 -21.65 31.94
CA MET A 12 31.80 -20.34 31.61
C MET A 12 31.12 -19.65 30.42
N VAL A 13 30.46 -20.41 29.53
CA VAL A 13 29.78 -19.87 28.34
C VAL A 13 28.43 -19.25 28.69
N VAL A 14 27.72 -19.79 29.70
CA VAL A 14 26.37 -19.31 30.09
C VAL A 14 26.44 -17.95 30.82
N PHE A 15 27.52 -17.69 31.58
CA PHE A 15 27.64 -16.43 32.34
C PHE A 15 28.03 -15.22 31.47
N SER A 16 28.70 -15.43 30.34
CA SER A 16 29.06 -14.36 29.40
C SER A 16 27.89 -13.88 28.53
N SER A 17 26.77 -14.60 28.49
CA SER A 17 25.59 -14.21 27.70
C SER A 17 24.70 -13.18 28.39
N ILE A 18 24.89 -12.90 29.69
CA ILE A 18 24.01 -12.01 30.47
C ILE A 18 24.47 -10.54 30.39
N LEU A 19 25.74 -10.29 30.06
CA LEU A 19 26.29 -8.93 29.98
C LEU A 19 26.15 -8.27 28.59
N GLY A 20 25.68 -9.01 27.58
CA GLY A 20 25.48 -8.49 26.22
C GLY A 20 24.12 -7.85 25.94
N LEU A 21 23.15 -7.95 26.86
CA LEU A 21 21.76 -7.51 26.62
C LEU A 21 21.41 -6.11 27.13
N GLN A 22 22.38 -5.32 27.61
CA GLN A 22 22.13 -3.97 28.15
C GLN A 22 22.39 -2.84 27.14
N ALA A 23 22.51 -3.12 25.84
CA ALA A 23 22.78 -2.12 24.80
C ALA A 23 21.62 -1.86 23.82
N CYS A 24 20.36 -2.00 24.26
CA CYS A 24 19.18 -1.46 23.55
C CYS A 24 18.32 -0.66 24.53
N GLY A 25 18.96 0.32 25.18
CA GLY A 25 18.32 1.25 26.10
C GLY A 25 18.97 2.62 26.00
N ASN A 26 19.21 3.13 24.79
CA ASN A 26 19.57 4.53 24.62
C ASN A 26 18.32 5.37 24.91
N SER A 27 18.09 5.66 26.18
CA SER A 27 17.16 6.71 26.61
C SER A 27 17.77 8.03 26.15
N SER A 28 17.43 8.44 24.93
CA SER A 28 17.72 9.76 24.40
C SER A 28 17.02 10.80 25.28
N SER A 29 17.78 11.36 26.22
CA SER A 29 17.46 12.57 26.95
C SER A 29 17.81 13.80 26.11
N ASP A 30 17.31 13.82 24.87
CA ASP A 30 17.29 15.03 24.07
C ASP A 30 16.00 15.80 24.38
N PRO A 31 16.02 17.15 24.38
CA PRO A 31 14.81 17.94 24.58
C PRO A 31 13.81 17.50 23.52
N LYS A 32 12.69 16.91 23.96
CA LYS A 32 11.63 16.47 23.08
C LYS A 32 11.12 17.71 22.34
N ASP A 33 11.59 17.89 21.09
CA ASP A 33 10.91 18.72 20.12
C ASP A 33 9.45 18.32 20.20
N LYS A 34 8.65 19.24 20.73
CA LYS A 34 7.23 19.04 20.98
C LYS A 34 6.61 18.83 19.60
N VAL A 35 6.52 17.59 19.17
CA VAL A 35 5.86 17.20 17.93
C VAL A 35 4.45 17.72 18.07
N GLU A 36 4.15 18.81 17.37
CA GLU A 36 2.80 19.35 17.31
C GLU A 36 1.93 18.26 16.72
N ILE A 37 1.12 17.63 17.58
CA ILE A 37 0.18 16.61 17.18
C ILE A 37 -0.90 17.32 16.35
N LYS A 38 -0.66 17.41 15.05
CA LYS A 38 -1.67 17.85 14.09
C LYS A 38 -2.87 16.94 14.26
N ALA A 39 -4.06 17.55 14.36
CA ALA A 39 -5.30 16.79 14.42
C ALA A 39 -5.35 15.80 13.27
N ALA A 40 -5.81 14.57 13.56
CA ALA A 40 -6.00 13.57 12.52
C ALA A 40 -6.85 14.16 11.38
N PRO A 41 -6.44 14.02 10.11
CA PRO A 41 -7.23 14.48 8.99
C PRO A 41 -8.65 13.92 9.10
N LYS A 42 -9.66 14.79 9.00
CA LYS A 42 -11.04 14.33 8.95
C LYS A 42 -11.23 13.56 7.64
N LEU A 43 -11.44 12.25 7.76
CA LEU A 43 -11.71 11.38 6.60
C LEU A 43 -12.99 11.85 5.90
N THR A 44 -12.92 12.00 4.57
CA THR A 44 -14.10 12.26 3.75
C THR A 44 -14.74 10.95 3.30
N ASN A 45 -16.06 10.94 3.13
CA ASN A 45 -16.76 9.84 2.47
C ASN A 45 -16.79 10.02 0.94
N ASP A 46 -16.46 11.20 0.44
CA ASP A 46 -16.47 11.49 -1.00
C ASP A 46 -15.17 11.04 -1.67
N ALA A 47 -15.27 10.00 -2.51
CA ALA A 47 -14.15 9.47 -3.27
C ALA A 47 -14.01 10.08 -4.67
N THR A 48 -14.88 11.01 -5.08
CA THR A 48 -14.95 11.54 -6.47
C THR A 48 -13.63 12.12 -6.93
N ALA A 49 -12.97 12.91 -6.08
CA ALA A 49 -11.69 13.54 -6.41
C ALA A 49 -10.60 12.49 -6.69
N TYR A 50 -10.51 11.47 -5.84
CA TYR A 50 -9.55 10.39 -5.98
C TYR A 50 -9.88 9.46 -7.15
N ALA A 51 -11.15 9.21 -7.44
CA ALA A 51 -11.57 8.44 -8.61
C ALA A 51 -11.14 9.13 -9.93
N LYS A 52 -11.34 10.46 -10.03
CA LYS A 52 -10.87 11.24 -11.18
C LYS A 52 -9.36 11.22 -11.31
N GLN A 53 -8.64 11.40 -10.19
CA GLN A 53 -7.16 11.32 -10.19
C GLN A 53 -6.68 9.93 -10.61
N ALA A 54 -7.33 8.86 -10.16
CA ALA A 54 -7.01 7.49 -10.54
C ALA A 54 -7.21 7.28 -12.04
N TRP A 55 -8.31 7.77 -12.61
CA TRP A 55 -8.56 7.72 -14.04
C TRP A 55 -7.48 8.42 -14.86
N ILE A 56 -7.13 9.65 -14.48
CA ILE A 56 -6.07 10.42 -15.15
C ILE A 56 -4.75 9.66 -15.06
N LEU A 57 -4.38 9.21 -13.86
CA LEU A 57 -3.13 8.48 -13.63
C LEU A 57 -3.07 7.22 -14.48
N MET A 58 -4.11 6.38 -14.48
CA MET A 58 -4.15 5.15 -15.26
C MET A 58 -3.91 5.40 -16.75
N ASN A 59 -4.60 6.40 -17.35
CA ASN A 59 -4.40 6.74 -18.76
C ASN A 59 -3.00 7.29 -19.06
N GLN A 60 -2.38 7.98 -18.10
CA GLN A 60 -1.02 8.48 -18.24
C GLN A 60 0.02 7.36 -18.16
N VAL A 61 -0.18 6.37 -17.28
CA VAL A 61 0.86 5.39 -16.94
C VAL A 61 0.71 4.04 -17.64
N GLU A 62 -0.48 3.68 -18.11
CA GLU A 62 -0.71 2.41 -18.81
C GLU A 62 0.17 2.22 -20.06
N PRO A 63 0.53 3.25 -20.87
CA PRO A 63 1.33 3.02 -22.07
C PRO A 63 2.71 2.44 -21.76
N TYR A 64 3.28 2.76 -20.59
CA TYR A 64 4.55 2.18 -20.13
C TYR A 64 4.43 0.66 -19.92
N VAL A 65 3.28 0.20 -19.43
CA VAL A 65 3.01 -1.23 -19.17
C VAL A 65 2.71 -1.97 -20.48
N TYR A 66 1.86 -1.41 -21.34
CA TYR A 66 1.55 -1.99 -22.66
C TYR A 66 2.79 -2.14 -23.54
N ARG A 67 3.64 -1.10 -23.57
CA ARG A 67 4.88 -1.10 -24.35
C ARG A 67 6.03 -1.84 -23.67
N LYS A 68 5.79 -2.43 -22.48
CA LYS A 68 6.79 -3.15 -21.69
C LYS A 68 8.07 -2.35 -21.46
N GLN A 69 7.95 -1.05 -21.17
CA GLN A 69 9.09 -0.19 -20.85
C GLN A 69 9.57 -0.47 -19.42
N LEU A 70 10.15 -1.66 -19.21
CA LEU A 70 10.43 -2.25 -17.89
C LEU A 70 11.26 -1.33 -16.98
N ASN A 71 12.23 -0.62 -17.56
CA ASN A 71 13.07 0.35 -16.88
C ASN A 71 12.30 1.56 -16.31
N LEU A 72 11.09 1.83 -16.80
CA LEU A 72 10.25 2.93 -16.36
C LEU A 72 9.09 2.48 -15.46
N ILE A 73 8.81 1.17 -15.36
CA ILE A 73 7.64 0.67 -14.63
C ILE A 73 7.69 1.04 -13.15
N GLU A 74 8.81 0.85 -12.46
CA GLU A 74 8.86 1.12 -11.02
C GLU A 74 8.62 2.61 -10.71
N ASP A 75 9.31 3.51 -11.42
CA ASP A 75 9.27 4.94 -11.16
C ASP A 75 8.07 5.67 -11.75
N LYS A 76 7.62 5.29 -12.96
CA LYS A 76 6.55 5.98 -13.68
C LYS A 76 5.18 5.33 -13.49
N VAL A 77 5.11 4.08 -13.04
CA VAL A 77 3.84 3.35 -12.88
C VAL A 77 3.60 3.03 -11.41
N ARG A 78 4.46 2.19 -10.81
CA ARG A 78 4.18 1.58 -9.50
C ARG A 78 4.26 2.58 -8.35
N LYS A 79 5.30 3.40 -8.29
CA LYS A 79 5.44 4.45 -7.24
C LYS A 79 4.26 5.44 -7.27
N PRO A 80 3.87 6.04 -8.42
CA PRO A 80 2.68 6.89 -8.49
C PRO A 80 1.38 6.20 -8.08
N ILE A 81 1.16 4.96 -8.53
CA ILE A 81 -0.04 4.18 -8.16
C ILE A 81 -0.10 3.95 -6.65
N ARG A 82 1.00 3.52 -6.04
CA ARG A 82 1.07 3.29 -4.59
C ARG A 82 0.84 4.57 -3.81
N LYS A 83 1.45 5.69 -4.23
CA LYS A 83 1.25 7.00 -3.61
C LYS A 83 -0.23 7.37 -3.62
N LEU A 84 -0.87 7.36 -4.79
CA LEU A 84 -2.29 7.69 -4.90
C LEU A 84 -3.18 6.73 -4.10
N SER A 85 -2.85 5.44 -4.09
CA SER A 85 -3.59 4.42 -3.33
C SER A 85 -3.47 4.62 -1.82
N MET A 86 -2.31 5.04 -1.33
CA MET A 86 -2.11 5.40 0.08
C MET A 86 -2.85 6.68 0.42
N ASP A 87 -2.69 7.73 -0.40
CA ASP A 87 -3.38 9.01 -0.21
C ASP A 87 -4.90 8.80 -0.17
N TRP A 88 -5.43 7.97 -1.06
CA TRP A 88 -6.85 7.58 -1.05
C TRP A 88 -7.24 6.97 0.30
N ARG A 89 -6.52 5.94 0.77
CA ARG A 89 -6.84 5.27 2.05
C ARG A 89 -6.70 6.16 3.29
N ILE A 90 -5.82 7.15 3.23
CA ILE A 90 -5.57 8.10 4.33
C ILE A 90 -6.65 9.18 4.38
N ASN A 91 -7.26 9.53 3.25
CA ASN A 91 -8.18 10.66 3.18
C ASN A 91 -9.64 10.26 2.96
N VAL A 92 -9.89 9.07 2.43
CA VAL A 92 -11.24 8.53 2.20
C VAL A 92 -11.56 7.46 3.24
N LYS A 93 -12.73 7.57 3.86
CA LYS A 93 -13.18 6.66 4.91
C LYS A 93 -13.48 5.27 4.34
N MET A 94 -12.63 4.31 4.67
CA MET A 94 -12.74 2.89 4.31
C MET A 94 -13.72 2.13 5.23
N THR A 95 -14.90 2.66 5.56
CA THR A 95 -15.76 2.00 6.56
C THR A 95 -16.79 1.01 6.04
N ASP A 96 -17.05 0.96 4.74
CA ASP A 96 -17.75 -0.16 4.11
C ASP A 96 -17.59 0.01 2.58
N SER A 97 -17.66 -1.09 1.82
CA SER A 97 -17.96 -1.06 0.38
C SER A 97 -19.13 -0.13 0.02
N VAL A 98 -20.00 0.13 1.00
CA VAL A 98 -21.19 0.99 0.94
C VAL A 98 -20.88 2.49 1.10
N THR A 99 -19.67 2.99 1.39
CA THR A 99 -19.43 4.46 1.43
C THR A 99 -18.70 4.97 0.19
N GLU A 100 -17.72 4.24 -0.32
CA GLU A 100 -17.03 4.59 -1.58
C GLU A 100 -17.91 4.39 -2.83
N GLY A 101 -19.04 3.67 -2.69
CA GLY A 101 -19.94 3.34 -3.80
C GLY A 101 -19.20 2.70 -4.98
N LYS A 102 -19.62 3.02 -6.22
CA LYS A 102 -18.94 2.53 -7.42
C LYS A 102 -17.53 3.11 -7.60
N TYR A 103 -17.14 4.19 -6.92
CA TYR A 103 -15.78 4.73 -7.06
C TYR A 103 -14.68 3.82 -6.49
N ALA A 104 -15.03 2.86 -5.61
CA ALA A 104 -14.12 1.79 -5.21
C ALA A 104 -13.57 0.98 -6.40
N LEU A 105 -14.32 0.91 -7.51
CA LEU A 105 -13.90 0.23 -8.74
C LEU A 105 -12.67 0.90 -9.37
N CYS A 106 -12.49 2.21 -9.19
CA CYS A 106 -11.29 2.91 -9.66
C CYS A 106 -10.05 2.57 -8.83
N ARG A 107 -10.21 2.38 -7.51
CA ARG A 107 -9.11 1.88 -6.65
C ARG A 107 -8.76 0.43 -6.97
N LYS A 108 -9.75 -0.39 -7.31
CA LYS A 108 -9.54 -1.76 -7.80
C LYS A 108 -8.74 -1.75 -9.11
N ALA A 109 -9.11 -0.89 -10.07
CA ALA A 109 -8.41 -0.74 -11.34
C ALA A 109 -6.94 -0.31 -11.18
N LEU A 110 -6.63 0.58 -10.23
CA LEU A 110 -5.24 0.92 -9.88
C LEU A 110 -4.46 -0.31 -9.38
N THR A 111 -5.10 -1.15 -8.58
CA THR A 111 -4.47 -2.36 -7.99
C THR A 111 -4.22 -3.43 -9.05
N SER A 112 -5.17 -3.65 -9.97
CA SER A 112 -4.97 -4.58 -11.09
C SER A 112 -3.91 -4.08 -12.08
N LEU A 113 -3.80 -2.76 -12.28
CA LEU A 113 -2.69 -2.17 -13.04
C LEU A 113 -1.31 -2.42 -12.39
N ASP A 114 -1.16 -2.18 -11.08
CA ASP A 114 0.11 -2.48 -10.37
C ASP A 114 0.44 -3.97 -10.44
N THR A 115 -0.56 -4.84 -10.31
CA THR A 115 -0.40 -6.30 -10.40
C THR A 115 0.09 -6.74 -11.78
N TRP A 116 -0.49 -6.20 -12.84
CA TRP A 116 -0.05 -6.47 -14.20
C TRP A 116 1.33 -5.87 -14.50
N ALA A 117 1.60 -4.65 -14.04
CA ALA A 117 2.91 -4.01 -14.17
C ALA A 117 4.02 -4.82 -13.48
N ARG A 118 3.77 -5.32 -12.28
CA ARG A 118 4.69 -6.21 -11.56
C ARG A 118 4.92 -7.53 -12.31
N ALA A 119 3.87 -8.12 -12.86
CA ALA A 119 4.00 -9.36 -13.63
C ALA A 119 4.90 -9.21 -14.87
N ASN A 120 4.86 -8.04 -15.53
CA ASN A 120 5.77 -7.73 -16.63
C ASN A 120 7.24 -7.62 -16.17
N LEU A 121 7.50 -7.09 -14.98
CA LEU A 121 8.85 -7.01 -14.41
C LEU A 121 9.41 -8.39 -14.03
N GLU A 122 8.59 -9.19 -13.36
CA GLU A 122 8.98 -10.52 -12.86
C GLU A 122 9.06 -11.58 -13.97
N LYS A 123 8.64 -11.24 -15.21
CA LYS A 123 8.41 -12.19 -16.31
C LYS A 123 7.58 -13.40 -15.86
N GLY A 124 6.66 -13.17 -14.92
CA GLY A 124 5.87 -14.24 -14.32
C GLY A 124 4.83 -14.79 -15.28
N ASP A 125 4.30 -15.97 -14.96
CA ASP A 125 3.18 -16.54 -15.71
C ASP A 125 1.92 -15.68 -15.59
N ASN A 126 0.98 -15.93 -16.51
CA ASN A 126 -0.35 -15.31 -16.51
C ASN A 126 -0.37 -13.78 -16.73
N ILE A 127 0.56 -13.23 -17.53
CA ILE A 127 0.54 -11.81 -17.92
C ILE A 127 -0.77 -11.45 -18.64
N LEU A 128 -1.21 -12.28 -19.58
CA LEU A 128 -2.42 -12.02 -20.38
C LEU A 128 -3.71 -12.01 -19.53
N PRO A 129 -3.96 -12.99 -18.64
CA PRO A 129 -5.05 -12.90 -17.67
C PRO A 129 -5.02 -11.62 -16.81
N LYS A 130 -3.83 -11.20 -16.34
CA LYS A 130 -3.68 -9.97 -15.54
C LYS A 130 -3.97 -8.70 -16.34
N GLN A 131 -3.57 -8.66 -17.60
CA GLN A 131 -3.93 -7.59 -18.53
C GLN A 131 -5.45 -7.49 -18.70
N LYS A 132 -6.12 -8.62 -18.99
CA LYS A 132 -7.58 -8.66 -19.16
C LYS A 132 -8.33 -8.22 -17.90
N ALA A 133 -7.84 -8.63 -16.72
CA ALA A 133 -8.39 -8.19 -15.44
C ALA A 133 -8.28 -6.68 -15.26
N TYR A 134 -7.14 -6.09 -15.61
CA TYR A 134 -6.96 -4.64 -15.60
C TYR A 134 -7.91 -3.93 -16.58
N GLU A 135 -7.99 -4.39 -17.83
CA GLU A 135 -8.85 -3.79 -18.86
C GLU A 135 -10.33 -3.80 -18.43
N HIS A 136 -10.79 -4.93 -17.87
CA HIS A 136 -12.11 -5.06 -17.29
C HIS A 136 -12.34 -4.08 -16.12
N ASP A 137 -11.43 -4.04 -15.15
CA ASP A 137 -11.57 -3.15 -13.98
C ASP A 137 -11.50 -1.67 -14.39
N LYS A 138 -10.69 -1.32 -15.38
CA LYS A 138 -10.62 0.04 -15.95
C LYS A 138 -11.96 0.42 -16.58
N ALA A 139 -12.60 -0.48 -17.33
CA ALA A 139 -13.92 -0.23 -17.90
C ALA A 139 -14.99 -0.01 -16.81
N GLN A 140 -14.94 -0.79 -15.72
CA GLN A 140 -15.81 -0.60 -14.57
C GLN A 140 -15.59 0.74 -13.85
N CYS A 141 -14.33 1.17 -13.72
CA CYS A 141 -14.02 2.51 -13.21
C CYS A 141 -14.57 3.61 -14.14
N LYS A 142 -14.46 3.43 -15.46
CA LYS A 142 -15.02 4.38 -16.42
C LYS A 142 -16.54 4.51 -16.25
N ASP A 143 -17.25 3.39 -16.17
CA ASP A 143 -18.69 3.38 -15.91
C ASP A 143 -19.04 4.15 -14.63
N ALA A 144 -18.27 3.95 -13.56
CA ALA A 144 -18.47 4.65 -12.29
C ALA A 144 -18.30 6.17 -12.42
N ILE A 145 -17.31 6.62 -13.21
CA ILE A 145 -17.05 8.05 -13.45
C ILE A 145 -18.12 8.68 -14.35
N ASP A 146 -18.55 7.95 -15.38
CA ASP A 146 -19.57 8.42 -16.34
C ASP A 146 -20.98 8.45 -15.68
N HIS A 147 -21.21 7.64 -14.64
CA HIS A 147 -22.47 7.58 -13.89
C HIS A 147 -22.30 7.96 -12.40
N PRO A 148 -21.99 9.24 -12.08
CA PRO A 148 -21.62 9.68 -10.73
C PRO A 148 -22.76 9.56 -9.70
N ALA A 149 -24.02 9.43 -10.14
CA ALA A 149 -25.18 9.21 -9.26
C ALA A 149 -25.07 7.92 -8.43
N LEU A 150 -24.27 6.95 -8.88
CA LEU A 150 -23.97 5.69 -8.20
C LEU A 150 -22.56 5.68 -7.59
N GLY A 151 -21.82 6.78 -7.76
CA GLY A 151 -20.41 6.90 -7.45
C GLY A 151 -20.14 6.83 -5.96
N ASN A 152 -20.81 7.65 -5.15
CA ASN A 152 -20.67 7.63 -3.70
C ASN A 152 -21.86 6.98 -3.01
N THR A 153 -21.51 6.19 -2.00
CA THR A 153 -22.43 5.56 -1.07
C THR A 153 -23.01 6.63 -0.10
N LYS A 154 -24.33 6.84 0.11
CA LYS A 154 -24.76 7.71 1.24
C LYS A 154 -24.28 7.05 2.53
N ALA A 155 -23.54 7.78 3.35
CA ALA A 155 -23.08 7.28 4.63
C ALA A 155 -24.28 6.82 5.46
N ASN A 156 -24.32 5.54 5.82
CA ASN A 156 -25.30 5.05 6.78
C ASN A 156 -24.89 5.59 8.15
N ASN A 157 -25.55 6.67 8.58
CA ASN A 157 -25.35 7.26 9.90
C ASN A 157 -26.15 6.52 11.00
N ASN A 158 -26.93 5.49 10.65
CA ASN A 158 -27.58 4.60 11.61
C ASN A 158 -26.60 3.49 12.00
N ILE A 159 -25.57 3.88 12.74
CA ILE A 159 -24.74 2.96 13.49
C ILE A 159 -25.13 3.27 14.94
N PHE A 160 -25.65 2.25 15.63
CA PHE A 160 -26.16 2.27 17.00
C PHE A 160 -25.37 3.19 17.96
#